data_AF-A0A132GQ63-F1
#
_entry.id   AF-A0A132GQ63-F1
#
_cell.length_a   1.000
_cell.length_b   1.000
_cell.length_c   1.000
_cell.angle_alpha   90.00
_cell.angle_beta   90.00
_cell.angle_gamma   90.00
#
_symmetry.space_group_name_H-M   'P 1'
#
loop_
_entity.id
_entity.type
_entity.pdbx_description
1 polymer ?
#
loop_
_entity_poly.entity_id
_entity_poly.type
_entity_poly.pdbx_seq_one_letter_code
_entity_poly.pdbx_strand_id
1 'polypeptide(L)'
;MHIKTRKKMIIILIIVLLDILLYELLVSIVPDGVKRYYHIGNKNCCVTVWKRSRGTSYYALIIVGKYTNNRKEPVDNFIKVVRDHPSSDCLVDVIIKQDGNLLIDADNVDTICSSDGSLELYSNNQALNDSLYTFIKDGGKCYKDDVDFICINVTENYATDKLGNKLK
;
A
#
# COMPACT_ATOMS: atom_id res chain seq x y z
N MET A 1 16.76 11.75 57.86
CA MET A 1 17.40 11.47 56.55
C MET A 1 16.46 10.84 55.51
N HIS A 2 15.55 9.92 55.89
CA HIS A 2 14.66 9.19 54.96
C HIS A 2 13.63 10.01 54.16
N ILE A 3 13.11 11.13 54.68
CA ILE A 3 12.08 11.94 54.00
C ILE A 3 12.61 12.64 52.74
N LYS A 4 13.88 13.08 52.77
CA LYS A 4 14.55 13.76 51.65
C LYS A 4 14.78 12.79 50.47
N THR A 5 15.06 11.52 50.77
CA THR A 5 15.25 10.45 49.79
C THR A 5 13.93 10.04 49.12
N ARG A 6 12.82 9.97 49.90
CA ARG A 6 11.48 9.67 49.35
C ARG A 6 10.99 10.74 48.38
N LYS A 7 11.17 12.03 48.71
CA LYS A 7 10.80 13.13 47.80
C LYS A 7 11.58 13.09 46.48
N LYS A 8 12.88 12.78 46.53
CA LYS A 8 13.71 12.61 45.33
C LYS A 8 13.26 11.45 44.45
N MET A 9 12.91 10.30 45.03
CA MET A 9 12.37 9.16 44.28
C MET A 9 11.05 9.49 43.57
N ILE A 10 10.14 10.22 44.24
CA ILE A 10 8.86 10.61 43.62
C ILE A 10 9.10 11.53 42.41
N ILE A 11 10.03 12.48 42.52
CA ILE A 11 10.38 13.38 41.41
C ILE A 11 10.96 12.59 40.24
N ILE A 12 11.87 11.65 40.49
CA ILE A 12 12.44 10.79 39.44
C ILE A 12 11.34 9.96 38.76
N LEU A 13 10.42 9.39 39.55
CA LEU A 13 9.30 8.60 39.01
C LEU A 13 8.40 9.45 38.10
N ILE A 14 8.09 10.69 38.50
CA ILE A 14 7.29 11.63 37.70
C ILE A 14 7.98 11.96 36.38
N ILE A 15 9.30 12.19 36.41
CA ILE A 15 10.07 12.48 35.19
C ILE A 15 10.02 11.29 34.23
N VAL A 16 10.25 10.06 34.72
CA VAL A 16 10.17 8.86 33.89
C VAL A 16 8.78 8.67 33.28
N LEU A 17 7.72 8.93 34.04
CA LEU A 17 6.34 8.85 33.55
C LEU A 17 6.05 9.90 32.47
N LEU A 18 6.56 11.13 32.64
CA LEU A 18 6.47 12.20 31.65
C LEU A 18 7.22 11.85 30.37
N ASP A 19 8.41 11.26 30.47
CA ASP A 19 9.19 10.83 29.31
C ASP A 19 8.47 9.72 28.52
N ILE A 20 7.86 8.75 29.21
CA ILE A 20 7.05 7.70 28.56
C ILE A 20 5.83 8.31 27.85
N LEU A 21 5.10 9.21 28.52
CA LEU A 21 3.94 9.89 27.92
C LEU A 21 4.33 10.73 26.70
N LEU A 22 5.47 11.43 26.77
CA LEU A 22 5.99 12.22 25.67
C LEU A 22 6.40 11.33 24.50
N TYR A 23 7.03 10.19 24.77
CA TYR A 23 7.38 9.21 23.74
C TYR A 23 6.13 8.68 23.00
N GLU A 24 5.10 8.27 23.74
CA GLU A 24 3.83 7.81 23.17
C GLU A 24 3.16 8.90 22.33
N LEU A 25 3.16 10.15 22.82
CA LEU A 25 2.62 11.30 22.09
C LEU A 25 3.40 11.53 20.79
N LEU A 26 4.73 11.47 20.80
CA LEU A 26 5.55 11.65 19.61
C LEU A 26 5.33 10.54 18.58
N VAL A 27 5.20 9.28 19.02
CA VAL A 27 4.87 8.15 18.15
C VAL A 27 3.49 8.34 17.51
N SER A 28 2.53 8.93 18.22
CA SER A 28 1.17 9.19 17.68
C SER A 28 1.10 10.31 16.62
N ILE A 29 2.11 11.18 16.56
CA ILE A 29 2.18 12.31 15.62
C ILE A 29 2.90 11.93 14.32
N VAL A 30 3.57 10.78 14.28
CA VAL A 30 4.24 10.30 13.05
C VAL A 30 3.19 10.19 11.95
N PRO A 31 3.38 10.88 10.80
CA PRO A 31 2.43 10.84 9.71
C PRO A 31 2.19 9.40 9.30
N ASP A 32 0.90 9.06 9.22
CA ASP A 32 0.44 7.72 8.93
C ASP A 32 0.71 7.40 7.45
N GLY A 33 1.94 7.00 7.17
CA GLY A 33 2.37 6.58 5.85
C GLY A 33 2.46 7.70 4.80
N VAL A 34 2.79 7.29 3.57
CA VAL A 34 2.83 8.16 2.39
C VAL A 34 1.76 7.71 1.41
N LYS A 35 1.00 8.67 0.88
CA LYS A 35 -0.01 8.43 -0.15
C LYS A 35 0.39 9.02 -1.48
N ARG A 36 0.10 8.28 -2.54
CA ARG A 36 0.09 8.79 -3.92
C ARG A 36 -1.14 8.32 -4.67
N TYR A 37 -1.49 9.09 -5.68
CA TYR A 37 -2.65 8.85 -6.53
C TYR A 37 -2.13 8.75 -7.96
N TYR A 38 -2.53 7.71 -8.69
CA TYR A 38 -2.15 7.53 -10.08
C TYR A 38 -3.40 7.43 -10.93
N HIS A 39 -3.39 8.09 -12.08
CA HIS A 39 -4.39 7.91 -13.10
C HIS A 39 -3.94 6.81 -14.06
N ILE A 40 -4.88 5.98 -14.47
CA ILE A 40 -4.61 4.81 -15.30
C ILE A 40 -5.30 5.01 -16.66
N GLY A 41 -4.49 5.10 -17.72
CA GLY A 41 -4.96 5.32 -19.09
C GLY A 41 -5.67 6.66 -19.33
N ASN A 42 -6.47 6.72 -20.41
CA ASN A 42 -7.28 7.89 -20.78
C ASN A 42 -8.65 7.93 -20.08
N LYS A 43 -8.95 6.95 -19.24
CA LYS A 43 -10.19 6.90 -18.46
C LYS A 43 -9.99 7.68 -17.15
N ASN A 44 -11.08 8.17 -16.57
CA ASN A 44 -11.10 8.79 -15.23
C ASN A 44 -10.85 7.75 -14.09
N CYS A 45 -10.13 6.67 -14.39
CA CYS A 45 -9.78 5.63 -13.46
C CYS A 45 -8.54 6.07 -12.69
N CYS A 46 -8.64 6.07 -11.37
CA CYS A 46 -7.52 6.38 -10.49
C CYS A 46 -7.40 5.35 -9.38
N VAL A 47 -6.18 5.21 -8.87
CA VAL A 47 -5.87 4.33 -7.74
C VAL A 47 -5.08 5.13 -6.72
N THR A 48 -5.35 4.92 -5.44
CA THR A 48 -4.52 5.43 -4.35
C THR A 48 -3.61 4.34 -3.84
N VAL A 49 -2.33 4.64 -3.73
CA VAL A 49 -1.35 3.82 -3.04
C VAL A 49 -1.06 4.47 -1.71
N TRP A 50 -1.35 3.79 -0.62
CA TRP A 50 -1.06 4.26 0.74
C TRP A 50 -0.06 3.32 1.41
N LYS A 51 1.22 3.70 1.37
CA LYS A 51 2.31 2.98 2.04
C LYS A 51 2.29 3.29 3.53
N ARG A 52 2.24 2.27 4.36
CA ARG A 52 2.19 2.38 5.83
C ARG A 52 3.24 1.49 6.49
N SER A 53 3.59 1.85 7.72
CA SER A 53 4.41 1.04 8.61
C SER A 53 3.76 0.98 9.98
N ARG A 54 3.55 -0.22 10.52
CA ARG A 54 3.06 -0.41 11.88
C ARG A 54 4.02 -1.33 12.62
N GLY A 55 4.83 -0.76 13.51
CA GLY A 55 5.95 -1.47 14.13
C GLY A 55 6.97 -1.89 13.08
N THR A 56 7.28 -3.18 13.01
CA THR A 56 8.21 -3.78 12.03
C THR A 56 7.54 -4.17 10.72
N SER A 57 6.21 -4.15 10.64
CA SER A 57 5.47 -4.54 9.45
C SER A 57 5.32 -3.38 8.47
N TYR A 58 5.74 -3.60 7.22
CA TYR A 58 5.55 -2.67 6.13
C TYR A 58 4.48 -3.19 5.18
N TYR A 59 3.52 -2.35 4.85
CA TYR A 59 2.45 -2.72 3.93
C TYR A 59 2.03 -1.51 3.10
N ALA A 60 1.31 -1.76 2.02
CA ALA A 60 0.63 -0.72 1.27
C ALA A 60 -0.82 -1.13 1.01
N LEU A 61 -1.68 -0.13 1.02
CA LEU A 61 -3.06 -0.26 0.56
C LEU A 61 -3.13 0.24 -0.88
N ILE A 62 -3.65 -0.59 -1.77
CA ILE A 62 -4.04 -0.24 -3.13
C ILE A 62 -5.55 -0.03 -3.08
N ILE A 63 -6.02 1.21 -3.25
CA ILE A 63 -7.41 1.62 -2.99
C ILE A 63 -8.01 2.14 -4.29
N VAL A 64 -9.23 1.71 -4.61
CA VAL A 64 -9.94 2.24 -5.79
C VAL A 64 -10.20 3.73 -5.60
N GLY A 65 -9.91 4.50 -6.65
CA GLY A 65 -10.19 5.92 -6.68
C GLY A 65 -9.21 6.77 -5.86
N LYS A 66 -9.57 8.04 -5.68
CA LYS A 66 -8.82 8.99 -4.87
C LYS A 66 -9.24 8.91 -3.41
N TYR A 67 -8.30 8.55 -2.52
CA TYR A 67 -8.56 8.36 -1.10
C TYR A 67 -7.88 9.40 -0.21
N THR A 68 -8.65 10.37 0.30
CA THR A 68 -8.12 11.57 0.99
C THR A 68 -8.04 11.46 2.51
N ASN A 69 -8.63 10.45 3.14
CA ASN A 69 -8.66 10.34 4.61
C ASN A 69 -7.32 9.87 5.18
N ASN A 70 -6.57 10.75 5.84
CA ASN A 70 -5.20 10.46 6.30
C ASN A 70 -5.09 9.76 7.65
N ARG A 71 -6.20 9.35 8.26
CA ARG A 71 -6.19 8.79 9.63
C ARG A 71 -6.85 7.43 9.76
N LYS A 72 -7.71 7.07 8.82
CA LYS A 72 -8.50 5.84 8.87
C LYS A 72 -8.27 5.07 7.59
N GLU A 73 -8.16 3.75 7.69
CA GLU A 73 -8.18 2.88 6.52
C GLU A 73 -9.54 2.91 5.84
N PRO A 74 -9.59 2.69 4.51
CA PRO A 74 -10.85 2.36 3.87
C PRO A 74 -11.45 1.10 4.50
N VAL A 75 -12.78 1.06 4.60
CA VAL A 75 -13.51 -0.12 5.08
C VAL A 75 -13.83 -1.10 3.96
N ASP A 76 -13.66 -0.66 2.71
CA ASP A 76 -13.99 -1.41 1.50
C ASP A 76 -13.17 -0.87 0.31
N ASN A 77 -13.16 -1.61 -0.80
CA ASN A 77 -12.49 -1.29 -2.05
C ASN A 77 -10.98 -1.02 -1.90
N PHE A 78 -10.29 -1.95 -1.21
CA PHE A 78 -8.84 -1.95 -1.09
C PHE A 78 -8.23 -3.35 -1.15
N ILE A 79 -6.96 -3.40 -1.55
CA ILE A 79 -6.08 -4.55 -1.38
C ILE A 79 -4.91 -4.13 -0.48
N LYS A 80 -4.58 -4.97 0.49
CA LYS A 80 -3.42 -4.83 1.36
C LYS A 80 -2.30 -5.74 0.88
N VAL A 81 -1.21 -5.13 0.45
CA VAL A 81 0.02 -5.82 0.04
C VAL A 81 1.04 -5.67 1.17
N VAL A 82 1.57 -6.78 1.65
CA VAL A 82 2.57 -6.83 2.72
C VAL A 82 3.95 -6.98 2.12
N ARG A 83 4.96 -6.42 2.78
CA ARG A 83 6.36 -6.56 2.40
C ARG A 83 7.10 -7.26 3.52
N ASP A 84 7.84 -8.30 3.17
CA ASP A 84 8.66 -9.06 4.11
C ASP A 84 9.84 -8.23 4.63
N HIS A 85 10.37 -7.33 3.80
CA HIS A 85 11.48 -6.45 4.17
C HIS A 85 11.29 -5.03 3.64
N PRO A 86 11.71 -3.97 4.35
CA PRO A 86 11.58 -2.59 3.86
C PRO A 86 12.30 -2.32 2.53
N SER A 87 13.35 -3.08 2.24
CA SER A 87 14.20 -2.99 1.05
C SER A 87 13.85 -3.99 -0.05
N SER A 88 12.87 -4.87 0.13
CA SER A 88 12.44 -5.74 -0.95
C SER A 88 11.63 -4.92 -1.95
N ASP A 89 11.89 -5.16 -3.24
CA ASP A 89 11.04 -4.61 -4.28
C ASP A 89 9.63 -5.17 -4.12
N CYS A 90 8.65 -4.29 -4.30
CA CYS A 90 7.24 -4.63 -4.22
C CYS A 90 6.57 -3.97 -5.41
N LEU A 91 6.46 -4.75 -6.47
CA LEU A 91 5.79 -4.36 -7.70
C LEU A 91 4.35 -4.84 -7.65
N VAL A 92 3.44 -3.98 -8.08
CA VAL A 92 2.02 -4.28 -8.19
C VAL A 92 1.56 -3.79 -9.53
N ASP A 93 1.05 -4.68 -10.36
CA ASP A 93 0.40 -4.26 -11.60
C ASP A 93 -1.09 -4.02 -11.33
N VAL A 94 -1.57 -2.88 -11.82
CA VAL A 94 -2.99 -2.50 -11.74
C VAL A 94 -3.52 -2.43 -13.16
N ILE A 95 -4.38 -3.39 -13.49
CA ILE A 95 -4.93 -3.60 -14.82
C ILE A 95 -6.38 -3.10 -14.85
N ILE A 96 -6.74 -2.33 -15.88
CA ILE A 96 -8.12 -1.89 -16.10
C ILE A 96 -8.86 -2.94 -16.93
N LYS A 97 -9.95 -3.48 -16.37
CA LYS A 97 -10.88 -4.34 -17.10
C LYS A 97 -11.84 -3.50 -17.96
N GLN A 98 -12.47 -4.14 -18.94
CA GLN A 98 -13.36 -3.46 -19.89
C GLN A 98 -14.58 -2.81 -19.21
N ASP A 99 -15.08 -3.42 -18.14
CA ASP A 99 -16.17 -2.93 -17.29
C ASP A 99 -15.75 -1.77 -16.35
N GLY A 100 -14.47 -1.42 -16.32
CA GLY A 100 -13.91 -0.36 -15.46
C GLY A 100 -13.44 -0.85 -14.09
N ASN A 101 -13.60 -2.14 -13.79
CA ASN A 101 -13.09 -2.74 -12.56
C ASN A 101 -11.56 -2.89 -12.64
N LEU A 102 -10.92 -2.99 -11.47
CA LEU A 102 -9.47 -3.12 -11.36
C LEU A 102 -9.10 -4.57 -11.05
N LEU A 103 -8.20 -5.12 -11.86
CA LEU A 103 -7.53 -6.38 -11.59
C LEU A 103 -6.11 -6.09 -11.08
N ILE A 104 -5.77 -6.63 -9.91
CA ILE A 104 -4.49 -6.37 -9.26
C ILE A 104 -3.63 -7.62 -9.33
N ASP A 105 -2.43 -7.52 -9.91
CA ASP A 105 -1.44 -8.58 -9.88
C ASP A 105 -0.32 -8.20 -8.89
N ALA A 106 -0.17 -9.02 -7.84
CA ALA A 106 0.73 -8.79 -6.73
C ALA A 106 1.03 -10.10 -5.99
N ASP A 107 2.30 -10.31 -5.62
CA ASP A 107 2.74 -11.57 -5.00
C ASP A 107 2.33 -11.70 -3.51
N ASN A 108 2.41 -10.61 -2.74
CA ASN A 108 2.31 -10.64 -1.27
C ASN A 108 1.03 -9.99 -0.75
N VAL A 109 -0.13 -10.54 -1.10
CA VAL A 109 -1.43 -10.02 -0.69
C VAL A 109 -1.87 -10.62 0.65
N ASP A 110 -2.16 -9.75 1.61
CA ASP A 110 -2.66 -10.09 2.95
C ASP A 110 -4.18 -10.01 3.04
N THR A 111 -4.78 -9.03 2.37
CA THR A 111 -6.23 -8.83 2.45
C THR A 111 -6.76 -8.20 1.18
N ILE A 112 -7.94 -8.64 0.73
CA ILE A 112 -8.77 -7.97 -0.25
C ILE A 112 -10.12 -7.67 0.38
N CYS A 113 -10.61 -6.45 0.21
CA CYS A 113 -11.95 -6.05 0.60
C CYS A 113 -12.57 -5.29 -0.57
N SER A 114 -13.58 -5.91 -1.20
CA SER A 114 -14.38 -5.29 -2.25
C SER A 114 -15.78 -5.89 -2.21
N SER A 115 -16.76 -5.11 -1.78
CA SER A 115 -18.16 -5.57 -1.71
C SER A 115 -18.90 -5.44 -3.05
N ASP A 116 -18.44 -4.57 -3.94
CA ASP A 116 -19.07 -4.25 -5.23
C ASP A 116 -18.37 -4.92 -6.43
N GLY A 117 -17.27 -5.63 -6.21
CA GLY A 117 -16.47 -6.25 -7.27
C GLY A 117 -15.59 -5.27 -8.05
N SER A 118 -15.43 -4.02 -7.58
CA SER A 118 -14.56 -3.02 -8.21
C SER A 118 -13.07 -3.38 -8.16
N LEU A 119 -12.69 -4.30 -7.27
CA LEU A 119 -11.34 -4.88 -7.19
C LEU A 119 -11.40 -6.41 -7.24
N GLU A 120 -10.52 -6.96 -8.06
CA GLU A 120 -10.26 -8.39 -8.15
C GLU A 120 -8.75 -8.64 -8.03
N LEU A 121 -8.39 -9.77 -7.41
CA LEU A 121 -7.00 -10.23 -7.38
C LEU A 121 -6.74 -11.15 -8.58
N TYR A 122 -5.62 -10.94 -9.27
CA TYR A 122 -5.18 -11.73 -10.40
C TYR A 122 -5.17 -13.24 -10.12
N SER A 123 -4.64 -13.63 -8.96
CA SER A 123 -4.50 -15.02 -8.56
C SER A 123 -5.84 -15.74 -8.31
N ASN A 124 -6.94 -15.01 -8.09
CA ASN A 124 -8.26 -15.63 -7.87
C ASN A 124 -8.77 -16.38 -9.11
N ASN A 125 -8.32 -16.00 -10.31
CA ASN A 125 -8.66 -16.69 -11.56
C ASN A 125 -7.47 -16.70 -12.53
N GLN A 126 -6.33 -17.19 -12.05
CA GLN A 126 -5.06 -17.16 -12.77
C GLN A 126 -5.16 -17.73 -14.19
N ALA A 127 -5.85 -18.86 -14.38
CA ALA A 127 -5.97 -19.49 -15.70
C ALA A 127 -6.69 -18.59 -16.72
N LEU A 128 -7.73 -17.88 -16.30
CA LEU A 128 -8.40 -16.89 -17.16
C LEU A 128 -7.52 -15.67 -17.38
N ASN A 129 -6.90 -15.16 -16.32
CA ASN A 129 -6.14 -13.92 -16.36
C ASN A 129 -4.79 -14.07 -17.09
N ASP A 130 -4.24 -15.29 -17.18
CA ASP A 130 -3.06 -15.59 -18.00
C ASP A 130 -3.33 -15.32 -19.50
N SER A 131 -4.59 -15.27 -19.92
CA SER A 131 -4.98 -14.87 -21.28
C SER A 131 -4.68 -13.39 -21.58
N LEU A 132 -4.38 -12.56 -20.58
CA LEU A 132 -3.97 -11.16 -20.75
C LEU A 132 -2.51 -11.03 -21.25
N TYR A 133 -1.73 -12.11 -21.22
CA TYR A 133 -0.32 -12.09 -21.60
C TYR A 133 -0.07 -12.76 -22.95
N THR A 134 1.11 -12.44 -23.48
CA THR A 134 1.82 -13.24 -24.46
C THR A 134 3.10 -13.77 -23.83
N PHE A 135 3.48 -14.99 -24.18
CA PHE A 135 4.73 -15.58 -23.74
C PHE A 135 5.83 -15.22 -24.75
N ILE A 136 6.90 -14.61 -24.25
CA ILE A 136 8.11 -14.36 -25.04
C ILE A 136 9.00 -15.62 -25.03
N LYS A 137 9.89 -15.73 -26.04
CA LYS A 137 10.66 -16.97 -26.31
C LYS A 137 11.48 -17.49 -25.12
N ASP A 138 11.82 -16.64 -24.15
CA ASP A 138 12.62 -16.99 -22.97
C ASP A 138 11.77 -17.29 -21.72
N GLY A 139 10.47 -17.52 -21.88
CA GLY A 139 9.56 -17.85 -20.77
C GLY A 139 9.06 -16.65 -19.97
N GLY A 140 9.45 -15.43 -20.34
CA GLY A 140 8.87 -14.21 -19.79
C GLY A 140 7.41 -14.02 -20.24
N LYS A 141 6.68 -13.23 -19.47
CA LYS A 141 5.31 -12.80 -19.79
C LYS A 141 5.30 -11.31 -20.10
N CYS A 142 4.59 -10.92 -21.14
CA CYS A 142 4.31 -9.53 -21.47
C CYS A 142 2.81 -9.36 -21.67
N TYR A 143 2.20 -8.33 -21.09
CA TYR A 143 0.79 -8.01 -21.38
C TYR A 143 0.60 -7.76 -22.88
N LYS A 144 -0.57 -8.14 -23.41
CA LYS A 144 -0.97 -7.83 -24.78
C LYS A 144 -1.16 -6.31 -24.96
N ASP A 145 -0.99 -5.82 -26.19
CA ASP A 145 -1.04 -4.38 -26.51
C ASP A 145 -2.37 -3.69 -26.13
N ASP A 146 -3.46 -4.45 -26.16
CA ASP A 146 -4.82 -4.01 -25.83
C ASP A 146 -5.13 -4.00 -24.33
N VAL A 147 -4.19 -4.46 -23.49
CA VAL A 147 -4.31 -4.41 -22.03
C VAL A 147 -3.78 -3.07 -21.53
N ASP A 148 -4.64 -2.32 -20.84
CA ASP A 148 -4.26 -1.08 -20.17
C ASP A 148 -3.93 -1.36 -18.70
N PHE A 149 -2.69 -1.07 -18.31
CA PHE A 149 -2.21 -1.26 -16.96
C PHE A 149 -1.21 -0.17 -16.56
N ILE A 150 -0.96 -0.07 -15.26
CA ILE A 150 0.19 0.63 -14.69
C ILE A 150 0.95 -0.32 -13.78
N CYS A 151 2.26 -0.17 -13.73
CA CYS A 151 3.10 -0.88 -12.77
C CYS A 151 3.43 0.06 -11.61
N ILE A 152 3.13 -0.34 -10.39
CA ILE A 152 3.34 0.44 -9.18
C ILE A 152 4.54 -0.13 -8.43
N ASN A 153 5.59 0.68 -8.29
CA ASN A 153 6.66 0.39 -7.36
C ASN A 153 6.28 0.96 -5.98
N VAL A 154 5.73 0.08 -5.14
CA VAL A 154 5.29 0.43 -3.77
C VAL A 154 6.47 0.85 -2.89
N THR A 155 7.65 0.26 -3.13
CA THR A 155 8.85 0.53 -2.33
C THR A 155 9.33 1.97 -2.53
N GLU A 156 9.48 2.39 -3.78
CA GLU A 156 9.93 3.74 -4.15
C GLU A 156 8.81 4.77 -4.32
N ASN A 157 7.54 4.33 -4.25
CA ASN A 157 6.36 5.19 -4.32
C ASN A 157 6.28 5.97 -5.65
N TYR A 158 6.44 5.27 -6.77
CA TYR A 158 6.14 5.76 -8.11
C TYR A 158 5.37 4.69 -8.89
N ALA A 159 4.76 5.09 -10.00
CA ALA A 159 4.15 4.18 -10.95
C ALA A 159 4.66 4.48 -12.36
N THR A 160 4.61 3.50 -13.24
CA THR A 160 4.88 3.64 -14.67
C THR A 160 3.68 3.24 -15.49
N ASP A 161 3.49 3.89 -16.65
CA ASP A 161 2.54 3.42 -17.65
C ASP A 161 3.01 2.12 -18.33
N LYS A 162 2.16 1.56 -19.20
CA LYS A 162 2.48 0.36 -19.98
C LYS A 162 3.68 0.49 -20.92
N LEU A 163 4.16 1.71 -21.17
CA LEU A 163 5.35 2.01 -21.96
C LEU A 163 6.61 2.20 -21.08
N GLY A 164 6.48 2.08 -19.76
CA GLY A 164 7.57 2.26 -18.80
C GLY A 164 7.84 3.71 -18.40
N ASN A 165 7.02 4.68 -18.83
CA ASN A 165 7.20 6.07 -18.45
C ASN A 165 6.66 6.31 -17.03
N LYS A 166 7.43 7.00 -16.20
CA LYS A 166 6.97 7.37 -14.85
C LYS A 166 5.76 8.30 -14.91
N LEU A 167 4.73 7.95 -14.15
CA LEU A 167 3.53 8.75 -13.94
C LEU A 167 3.79 9.85 -12.90
N LYS A 168 3.19 11.02 -13.12
CA LYS A 168 3.30 12.19 -12.24
C LYS A 168 2.22 12.19 -11.17
#